data_AF-A0A2G2V8W2-F1
#
_entry.id   AF-A0A2G2V8W2-F1
#
_cell.length_a   1.000
_cell.length_b   1.000
_cell.length_c   1.000
_cell.angle_alpha   90.00
_cell.angle_beta   90.00
_cell.angle_gamma   90.00
#
_symmetry.space_group_name_H-M   'P 1'
#
loop_
_entity.id
_entity.type
_entity.pdbx_description
1 polymer ?
#
loop_
_entity_poly.entity_id
_entity_poly.type
_entity_poly.pdbx_seq_one_letter_code
_entity_poly.pdbx_strand_id
1 'polypeptide(L)'
;MGRSQLICTGGSLIVTVQYSNDYKDDKNEALHTQYIFRTDVSHGGPAFHAAGTGSASSRNGDEVSANQSEIIFIGTGTSEGIPRVSCLTNPLKTCPVCSKAKEPGSRNRRLNTSILIRRTRPSGNCNLLVDVGKFFYHSALKWFPSYGIRTIDAVIITHSHADAIGGMDDLRDWTNNVQPSVPIYVASRDFEVMKKTHYYLVDKSSVVEGAAVSELQFNIIKEDPFIVHDLEIIPLPVWHGPGYRSLGFRFGSTCYISDASDIPEETYPLLHDCELLILDALRPDRSSSTHFGLPRALDEVRKIKPKRTLFTGMMHLMDHEVVNEGLLKLKETEGIDVQLSYDGLRVPVSLNLHNLIPEKLSDNNYPAWALNVRTALAANLLLGWIDGAEKPPPETAEKDGVMLPNPDYLPWMIVDT
;
A
#
# COMPACT_ATOMS: atom_id res chain seq x y z
N MET A 1 12.70 -29.22 -9.14
CA MET A 1 11.46 -28.40 -8.99
C MET A 1 10.99 -28.42 -7.54
N GLY A 2 11.01 -27.29 -6.84
CA GLY A 2 10.63 -27.19 -5.41
C GLY A 2 9.29 -26.47 -5.20
N ARG A 3 8.59 -26.82 -4.12
CA ARG A 3 7.44 -26.06 -3.58
C ARG A 3 7.89 -25.40 -2.28
N SER A 4 7.60 -24.11 -2.11
CA SER A 4 7.74 -23.41 -0.84
C SER A 4 6.36 -23.20 -0.24
N GLN A 5 6.18 -23.54 1.04
CA GLN A 5 4.92 -23.34 1.74
C GLN A 5 5.22 -22.68 3.08
N LEU A 6 4.52 -21.58 3.35
CA LEU A 6 4.63 -20.86 4.61
C LEU A 6 3.31 -20.97 5.35
N ILE A 7 3.34 -21.45 6.59
CA ILE A 7 2.15 -21.61 7.42
C ILE A 7 2.35 -20.72 8.65
N CYS A 8 1.39 -19.82 8.90
CA CYS A 8 1.34 -19.00 10.10
C CYS A 8 0.16 -19.47 10.95
N THR A 9 0.44 -20.05 12.11
CA THR A 9 -0.59 -20.45 13.09
C THR A 9 -0.19 -19.93 14.47
N GLY A 10 -1.07 -19.15 15.12
CA GLY A 10 -0.97 -18.88 16.55
C GLY A 10 0.21 -18.03 17.03
N GLY A 11 0.77 -17.15 16.19
CA GLY A 11 1.89 -16.27 16.58
C GLY A 11 3.28 -16.84 16.31
N SER A 12 3.37 -17.93 15.54
CA SER A 12 4.64 -18.57 15.15
C SER A 12 4.85 -18.48 13.63
N LEU A 13 6.06 -18.11 13.22
CA LEU A 13 6.49 -18.11 11.82
C LEU A 13 7.08 -19.48 11.49
N ILE A 14 6.41 -20.26 10.63
CA ILE A 14 6.92 -21.54 10.13
C ILE A 14 7.32 -21.36 8.66
N VAL A 15 8.61 -21.42 8.38
CA VAL A 15 9.15 -21.36 7.02
C VAL A 15 9.52 -22.77 6.58
N THR A 16 8.81 -23.32 5.59
CA THR A 16 9.17 -24.58 4.94
C THR A 16 9.66 -24.28 3.52
N VAL A 17 10.93 -24.56 3.26
CA VAL A 17 11.53 -24.40 1.92
C VAL A 17 11.99 -25.77 1.43
N GLN A 18 11.29 -26.32 0.43
CA GLN A 18 11.72 -27.52 -0.25
C GLN A 18 12.39 -27.12 -1.57
N TYR A 19 13.72 -27.23 -1.63
CA TYR A 19 14.49 -26.97 -2.84
C TYR A 19 15.10 -28.29 -3.35
N SER A 20 14.84 -28.59 -4.62
CA SER A 20 15.48 -29.69 -5.35
C SER A 20 16.17 -29.04 -6.55
N ASN A 21 17.50 -29.00 -6.48
CA ASN A 21 18.36 -28.62 -7.60
C ASN A 21 18.66 -29.87 -8.44
N ASP A 22 18.81 -29.70 -9.75
CA ASP A 22 19.26 -30.77 -10.66
C ASP A 22 20.79 -30.95 -10.61
N TYR A 23 21.47 -30.26 -9.68
CA TYR A 23 22.90 -30.40 -9.45
C TYR A 23 23.19 -31.70 -8.70
N LYS A 24 23.89 -32.61 -9.37
CA LYS A 24 24.45 -33.82 -8.78
C LYS A 24 25.92 -33.57 -8.46
N ASP A 25 26.38 -34.03 -7.30
CA ASP A 25 27.81 -34.01 -6.98
C ASP A 25 28.58 -35.04 -7.84
N ASP A 26 29.90 -35.10 -7.67
CA ASP A 26 30.77 -36.04 -8.41
C ASP A 26 30.44 -37.53 -8.14
N LYS A 27 29.50 -37.82 -7.23
CA LYS A 27 29.00 -39.16 -6.89
C LYS A 27 27.58 -39.42 -7.39
N ASN A 28 26.98 -38.50 -8.14
CA ASN A 28 25.66 -38.65 -8.75
C ASN A 28 24.50 -38.70 -7.71
N GLU A 29 24.72 -38.22 -6.48
CA GLU A 29 23.70 -38.15 -5.43
C GLU A 29 22.95 -36.80 -5.49
N ALA A 30 21.63 -36.83 -5.31
CA ALA A 30 20.81 -35.63 -5.25
C ALA A 30 20.99 -34.94 -3.89
N LEU A 31 21.45 -33.69 -3.89
CA LEU A 31 21.49 -32.86 -2.68
C LEU A 31 20.07 -32.41 -2.31
N HIS A 32 19.43 -33.16 -1.42
CA HIS A 32 18.21 -32.75 -0.74
C HIS A 32 18.59 -31.87 0.45
N THR A 33 18.42 -30.55 0.33
CA THR A 33 18.58 -29.66 1.48
C THR A 33 17.21 -29.15 1.90
N GLN A 34 16.73 -29.71 3.01
CA GLN A 34 15.47 -29.33 3.65
C GLN A 34 15.79 -28.44 4.85
N TYR A 35 15.22 -27.25 4.86
CA TYR A 35 15.32 -26.34 5.99
C TYR A 35 13.94 -26.13 6.58
N ILE A 36 13.78 -26.54 7.85
CA ILE A 36 12.56 -26.36 8.64
C ILE A 36 12.90 -25.41 9.77
N PHE A 37 12.22 -24.27 9.83
CA PHE A 37 12.41 -23.28 10.90
C PHE A 37 11.12 -23.14 11.71
N ARG A 38 11.25 -23.31 13.03
CA ARG A 38 10.21 -22.99 14.02
C ARG A 38 10.84 -22.02 15.02
N THR A 39 10.28 -20.81 15.13
CA THR A 39 10.66 -19.88 16.20
C THR A 39 9.41 -19.47 16.95
N ASP A 40 9.20 -20.02 18.15
CA ASP A 40 8.19 -19.53 19.09
C ASP A 40 8.88 -18.52 20.02
N VAL A 41 9.21 -17.32 19.52
CA VAL A 41 9.76 -16.28 20.40
C VAL A 41 8.61 -15.64 21.16
N SER A 42 8.46 -15.99 22.43
CA SER A 42 7.53 -15.31 23.34
C SER A 42 8.04 -13.90 23.66
N HIS A 43 7.43 -12.86 23.11
CA HIS A 43 7.61 -11.51 23.64
C HIS A 43 6.82 -11.38 24.96
N GLY A 44 7.53 -11.08 26.05
CA GLY A 44 6.96 -10.87 27.39
C GLY A 44 6.09 -9.60 27.51
N GLY A 45 4.88 -9.64 26.95
CA GLY A 45 3.80 -8.67 27.14
C GLY A 45 2.49 -9.39 27.50
N PRO A 46 1.47 -8.70 28.04
CA PRO A 46 0.41 -9.33 28.85
C PRO A 46 -0.42 -10.34 28.05
N ALA A 47 -0.62 -11.50 28.65
CA ALA A 47 -1.41 -12.61 28.12
C ALA A 47 -2.88 -12.20 27.94
N PHE A 48 -3.42 -12.44 26.74
CA PHE A 48 -4.86 -12.42 26.51
C PHE A 48 -5.40 -13.85 26.53
N HIS A 49 -6.31 -14.11 27.47
CA HIS A 49 -7.06 -15.35 27.58
C HIS A 49 -7.97 -15.54 26.37
N ALA A 50 -7.83 -16.66 25.67
CA ALA A 50 -8.81 -17.13 24.70
C ALA A 50 -10.03 -17.69 25.45
N ALA A 51 -11.20 -17.13 25.19
CA ALA A 51 -12.48 -17.72 25.57
C ALA A 51 -13.43 -17.72 24.37
N GLY A 52 -13.92 -18.91 24.02
CA GLY A 52 -15.22 -19.08 23.38
C GLY A 52 -15.21 -19.46 21.90
N THR A 53 -15.19 -20.76 21.63
CA THR A 53 -15.77 -21.38 20.44
C THR A 53 -17.26 -21.01 20.33
N GLY A 54 -17.68 -20.45 19.19
CA GLY A 54 -19.09 -20.14 18.92
C GLY A 54 -19.39 -20.18 17.43
N SER A 55 -20.40 -20.97 17.08
CA SER A 55 -20.85 -21.35 15.74
C SER A 55 -21.18 -20.21 14.78
N ALA A 56 -20.95 -20.47 13.50
CA ALA A 56 -21.36 -19.66 12.36
C ALA A 56 -22.82 -19.17 12.45
N SER A 57 -23.02 -17.86 12.28
CA SER A 57 -24.26 -17.30 11.78
C SER A 57 -23.96 -16.12 10.86
N SER A 58 -24.55 -16.17 9.68
CA SER A 58 -24.40 -15.21 8.58
C SER A 58 -24.94 -13.83 8.95
N ARG A 59 -24.12 -12.79 8.84
CA ARG A 59 -24.58 -11.40 8.65
C ARG A 59 -23.68 -10.71 7.64
N ASN A 60 -24.31 -10.18 6.58
CA ASN A 60 -23.70 -9.29 5.61
C ASN A 60 -23.34 -7.97 6.29
N GLY A 61 -22.04 -7.70 6.38
CA GLY A 61 -21.42 -6.43 6.73
C GLY A 61 -19.92 -6.62 6.52
N ASP A 62 -19.30 -5.78 5.71
CA ASP A 62 -17.86 -5.84 5.42
C ASP A 62 -17.04 -5.51 6.69
N GLU A 63 -16.94 -6.47 7.61
CA GLU A 63 -15.98 -6.42 8.70
C GLU A 63 -14.60 -6.82 8.15
N VAL A 64 -13.80 -5.80 7.83
CA VAL A 64 -12.36 -5.97 7.63
C VAL A 64 -11.77 -6.49 8.93
N SER A 65 -11.24 -7.71 8.92
CA SER A 65 -10.66 -8.32 10.12
C SER A 65 -9.54 -7.44 10.69
N ALA A 66 -9.43 -7.35 12.01
CA ALA A 66 -8.51 -6.44 12.71
C ALA A 66 -7.01 -6.63 12.36
N ASN A 67 -6.66 -7.69 11.63
CA ASN A 67 -5.30 -8.06 11.25
C ASN A 67 -5.01 -7.88 9.75
N GLN A 68 -5.93 -7.33 8.97
CA GLN A 68 -5.79 -7.20 7.52
C GLN A 68 -5.40 -5.77 7.12
N SER A 69 -4.34 -5.66 6.31
CA SER A 69 -3.96 -4.39 5.70
C SER A 69 -5.02 -3.92 4.71
N GLU A 70 -5.09 -2.63 4.47
CA GLU A 70 -6.12 -2.05 3.62
C GLU A 70 -5.66 -0.79 2.89
N ILE A 71 -6.39 -0.44 1.84
CA ILE A 71 -6.31 0.84 1.15
C ILE A 71 -7.58 1.61 1.42
N ILE A 72 -7.46 2.87 1.80
CA ILE A 72 -8.57 3.78 2.05
C ILE A 72 -8.48 4.92 1.04
N PHE A 73 -9.53 5.14 0.26
CA PHE A 73 -9.59 6.22 -0.71
C PHE A 73 -9.90 7.54 0.02
N ILE A 74 -8.88 8.36 0.25
CA ILE A 74 -8.99 9.66 0.92
C ILE A 74 -9.70 10.68 0.03
N GLY A 75 -9.51 10.56 -1.29
CA GLY A 75 -10.31 11.25 -2.29
C GLY A 75 -10.19 10.58 -3.66
N THR A 76 -11.15 10.85 -4.54
CA THR A 76 -11.31 10.16 -5.84
C THR A 76 -11.63 11.09 -7.01
N GLY A 77 -11.55 12.40 -6.78
CA GLY A 77 -11.98 13.45 -7.68
C GLY A 77 -10.83 14.13 -8.40
N THR A 78 -11.23 14.92 -9.40
CA THR A 78 -10.33 15.79 -10.19
C THR A 78 -9.69 16.88 -9.35
N SER A 79 -8.75 17.61 -9.96
CA SER A 79 -8.18 18.84 -9.41
C SER A 79 -9.20 19.85 -8.87
N GLU A 80 -10.38 19.98 -9.49
CA GLU A 80 -11.43 20.92 -9.07
C GLU A 80 -12.32 20.39 -7.93
N GLY A 81 -12.29 19.08 -7.66
CA GLY A 81 -13.24 18.40 -6.78
C GLY A 81 -14.68 18.43 -7.31
N ILE A 82 -15.53 17.58 -6.72
CA ILE A 82 -16.96 17.49 -7.04
C ILE A 82 -17.76 17.61 -5.74
N PRO A 83 -18.74 18.53 -5.64
CA PRO A 83 -19.29 19.36 -6.73
C PRO A 83 -18.42 20.55 -7.13
N ARG A 84 -18.60 21.04 -8.36
CA ARG A 84 -18.00 22.29 -8.85
C ARG A 84 -18.87 23.49 -8.49
N VAL A 85 -18.26 24.54 -7.94
CA VAL A 85 -18.94 25.80 -7.60
C VAL A 85 -19.69 26.36 -8.83
N SER A 86 -19.01 26.45 -9.97
CA SER A 86 -19.57 26.97 -11.22
C SER A 86 -20.80 26.20 -11.73
N CYS A 87 -20.93 24.91 -11.39
CA CYS A 87 -22.11 24.11 -11.73
C CYS A 87 -23.28 24.38 -10.78
N LEU A 88 -22.99 24.58 -9.50
CA LEU A 88 -24.00 24.82 -8.47
C LEU A 88 -24.59 26.23 -8.54
N THR A 89 -23.80 27.20 -9.02
CA THR A 89 -24.21 28.60 -9.15
C THR A 89 -24.70 28.96 -10.56
N ASN A 90 -24.77 28.00 -11.49
CA ASN A 90 -25.23 28.28 -12.85
C ASN A 90 -26.75 28.46 -12.87
N PRO A 91 -27.28 29.65 -13.23
CA PRO A 91 -28.72 29.90 -13.20
C PRO A 91 -29.48 29.24 -14.36
N LEU A 92 -28.78 28.78 -15.40
CA LEU A 92 -29.38 28.27 -16.64
C LEU A 92 -29.31 26.76 -16.76
N LYS A 93 -28.37 26.10 -16.07
CA LYS A 93 -28.10 24.67 -16.24
C LYS A 93 -27.84 23.99 -14.91
N THR A 94 -28.61 22.95 -14.63
CA THR A 94 -28.39 22.05 -13.49
C THR A 94 -27.50 20.89 -13.90
N CYS A 95 -26.35 20.73 -13.26
CA CYS A 95 -25.51 19.55 -13.43
C CYS A 95 -26.00 18.43 -12.49
N PRO A 96 -26.47 17.27 -13.02
CA PRO A 96 -27.04 16.22 -12.18
C PRO A 96 -26.04 15.64 -11.16
N VAL A 97 -24.78 15.42 -11.58
CA VAL A 97 -23.73 14.88 -10.69
C VAL A 97 -23.38 15.86 -9.59
N CYS A 98 -23.14 17.14 -9.91
CA CYS A 98 -22.86 18.16 -8.88
C CYS A 98 -24.05 18.37 -7.95
N SER A 99 -25.30 18.30 -8.45
CA SER A 99 -26.49 18.36 -7.61
C SER A 99 -26.54 17.19 -6.62
N LYS A 100 -26.35 15.95 -7.10
CA LYS A 100 -26.27 14.76 -6.24
C LYS A 100 -25.10 14.83 -5.26
N ALA A 101 -23.95 15.39 -5.66
CA ALA A 101 -22.75 15.47 -4.84
C ALA A 101 -22.88 16.39 -3.61
N LYS A 102 -23.89 17.28 -3.58
CA LYS A 102 -24.20 18.08 -2.38
C LYS A 102 -24.84 17.25 -1.27
N GLU A 103 -25.54 16.17 -1.63
CA GLU A 103 -26.28 15.36 -0.67
C GLU A 103 -25.31 14.63 0.27
N PRO A 104 -25.58 14.58 1.59
CA PRO A 104 -24.77 13.82 2.52
C PRO A 104 -24.63 12.35 2.12
N GLY A 105 -23.42 11.81 2.20
CA GLY A 105 -23.15 10.40 1.86
C GLY A 105 -23.11 10.08 0.36
N SER A 106 -23.33 11.06 -0.52
CA SER A 106 -23.26 10.86 -1.96
C SER A 106 -21.86 10.45 -2.43
N ARG A 107 -21.76 9.33 -3.17
CA ARG A 107 -20.52 8.86 -3.81
C ARG A 107 -20.06 9.75 -4.97
N ASN A 108 -20.92 10.67 -5.40
CA ASN A 108 -20.58 11.71 -6.37
C ASN A 108 -19.85 12.91 -5.73
N ARG A 109 -19.80 12.99 -4.39
CA ARG A 109 -18.93 13.93 -3.70
C ARG A 109 -17.51 13.39 -3.69
N ARG A 110 -16.60 14.12 -4.33
CA ARG A 110 -15.22 13.65 -4.58
C ARG A 110 -14.22 14.76 -4.31
N LEU A 111 -13.32 14.54 -3.37
CA LEU A 111 -12.19 15.41 -3.06
C LEU A 111 -10.96 15.00 -3.89
N ASN A 112 -9.84 15.72 -3.80
CA ASN A 112 -8.67 15.45 -4.65
C ASN A 112 -8.17 14.02 -4.44
N THR A 113 -7.72 13.41 -5.52
CA THR A 113 -7.31 12.01 -5.54
C THR A 113 -6.17 11.76 -4.55
N SER A 114 -6.36 10.80 -3.66
CA SER A 114 -5.40 10.40 -2.65
C SER A 114 -5.82 9.06 -2.04
N ILE A 115 -4.86 8.22 -1.67
CA ILE A 115 -5.10 6.97 -0.96
C ILE A 115 -4.26 6.89 0.30
N LEU A 116 -4.77 6.22 1.32
CA LEU A 116 -4.02 5.82 2.50
C LEU A 116 -3.82 4.31 2.49
N ILE A 117 -2.57 3.89 2.48
CA ILE A 117 -2.17 2.49 2.66
C ILE A 117 -2.02 2.27 4.17
N ARG A 118 -2.98 1.57 4.76
CA ARG A 118 -2.94 1.19 6.18
C ARG A 118 -2.45 -0.24 6.30
N ARG A 119 -1.18 -0.40 6.69
CA ARG A 119 -0.55 -1.70 6.89
C ARG A 119 -0.68 -2.13 8.35
N THR A 120 -1.22 -3.31 8.59
CA THR A 120 -1.22 -3.90 9.93
C THR A 120 0.10 -4.65 10.16
N ARG A 121 0.82 -4.29 11.22
CA ARG A 121 2.07 -4.95 11.65
C ARG A 121 1.94 -5.46 13.08
N PRO A 122 2.79 -6.41 13.52
CA PRO A 122 2.84 -6.81 14.93
C PRO A 122 3.09 -5.66 15.90
N SER A 123 3.86 -4.65 15.48
CA SER A 123 4.15 -3.43 16.25
C SER A 123 3.06 -2.36 16.19
N GLY A 124 1.96 -2.61 15.48
CA GLY A 124 0.87 -1.66 15.26
C GLY A 124 0.69 -1.25 13.80
N ASN A 125 -0.36 -0.47 13.55
CA ASN A 125 -0.67 -0.01 12.21
C ASN A 125 0.36 1.02 11.70
N CYS A 126 0.62 0.99 10.40
CA CYS A 126 1.41 1.97 9.67
C CYS A 126 0.54 2.62 8.59
N ASN A 127 0.51 3.95 8.53
CA ASN A 127 -0.35 4.74 7.67
C ASN A 127 0.51 5.52 6.67
N LEU A 128 0.58 5.03 5.43
CA LEU A 128 1.31 5.69 4.35
C LEU A 128 0.32 6.40 3.43
N LEU A 129 0.44 7.71 3.31
CA LEU A 129 -0.45 8.51 2.47
C LEU A 129 0.18 8.71 1.09
N VAL A 130 -0.60 8.57 0.03
CA VAL A 130 -0.19 8.96 -1.33
C VAL A 130 -0.92 10.25 -1.67
N ASP A 131 -0.15 11.31 -1.88
CA ASP A 131 -0.57 12.69 -2.11
C ASP A 131 -1.34 13.36 -0.96
N VAL A 132 -1.16 14.68 -0.85
CA VAL A 132 -1.83 15.60 0.09
C VAL A 132 -2.33 16.82 -0.68
N GLY A 133 -3.38 16.60 -1.49
CA GLY A 133 -4.00 17.66 -2.28
C GLY A 133 -4.60 18.79 -1.46
N LYS A 134 -4.97 19.90 -2.11
CA LYS A 134 -5.61 21.08 -1.47
C LYS A 134 -6.94 20.80 -0.76
N PHE A 135 -7.53 19.62 -0.91
CA PHE A 135 -8.71 19.19 -0.15
C PHE A 135 -8.40 18.19 0.97
N PHE A 136 -7.11 17.91 1.23
CA PHE A 136 -6.67 16.94 2.22
C PHE A 136 -7.25 17.22 3.60
N TYR A 137 -7.25 18.46 4.10
CA TYR A 137 -7.87 18.80 5.39
C TYR A 137 -9.31 18.29 5.51
N HIS A 138 -10.15 18.52 4.50
CA HIS A 138 -11.54 18.06 4.51
C HIS A 138 -11.66 16.54 4.46
N SER A 139 -10.81 15.88 3.67
CA SER A 139 -10.77 14.41 3.64
C SER A 139 -10.32 13.85 4.98
N ALA A 140 -9.26 14.42 5.58
CA ALA A 140 -8.68 13.94 6.82
C ALA A 140 -9.66 14.12 7.99
N LEU A 141 -10.30 15.30 8.12
CA LEU A 141 -11.35 15.54 9.11
C LEU A 141 -12.47 14.50 9.08
N LYS A 142 -12.80 14.01 7.89
CA LYS A 142 -13.87 13.02 7.73
C LYS A 142 -13.36 11.61 7.98
N TRP A 143 -12.30 11.19 7.31
CA TRP A 143 -11.90 9.80 7.23
C TRP A 143 -10.99 9.36 8.37
N PHE A 144 -10.10 10.24 8.86
CA PHE A 144 -9.18 9.85 9.93
C PHE A 144 -9.91 9.51 11.23
N PRO A 145 -10.84 10.35 11.74
CA PRO A 145 -11.65 9.99 12.91
C PRO A 145 -12.55 8.78 12.64
N SER A 146 -13.18 8.69 11.46
CA SER A 146 -14.10 7.61 11.11
C SER A 146 -13.43 6.22 11.10
N TYR A 147 -12.14 6.16 10.78
CA TYR A 147 -11.38 4.91 10.73
C TYR A 147 -10.36 4.75 11.87
N GLY A 148 -10.37 5.67 12.85
CA GLY A 148 -9.44 5.65 13.97
C GLY A 148 -7.97 5.79 13.55
N ILE A 149 -7.70 6.57 12.50
CA ILE A 149 -6.34 6.86 12.02
C ILE A 149 -5.83 8.06 12.80
N ARG A 150 -4.70 7.87 13.48
CA ARG A 150 -4.08 8.91 14.31
C ARG A 150 -2.83 9.50 13.65
N THR A 151 -1.92 8.65 13.19
CA THR A 151 -0.60 9.03 12.69
C THR A 151 -0.52 9.01 11.16
N ILE A 152 0.44 9.75 10.59
CA ILE A 152 0.85 9.68 9.19
C ILE A 152 2.33 9.30 9.19
N ASP A 153 2.62 8.04 8.89
CA ASP A 153 3.99 7.51 9.03
C ASP A 153 4.89 7.88 7.84
N ALA A 154 4.29 8.15 6.67
CA ALA A 154 4.94 8.81 5.56
C ALA A 154 3.89 9.38 4.58
N VAL A 155 4.33 10.34 3.76
CA VAL A 155 3.61 10.79 2.57
C VAL A 155 4.48 10.51 1.34
N ILE A 156 3.90 9.95 0.29
CA ILE A 156 4.55 9.68 -0.99
C ILE A 156 3.86 10.53 -2.05
N ILE A 157 4.63 11.32 -2.79
CA ILE A 157 4.10 12.29 -3.76
C ILE A 157 4.24 11.74 -5.18
N THR A 158 3.12 11.72 -5.91
CA THR A 158 3.07 11.31 -7.31
C THR A 158 3.69 12.38 -8.22
N HIS A 159 3.31 13.65 -8.00
CA HIS A 159 3.75 14.80 -8.77
C HIS A 159 3.44 16.13 -8.07
N SER A 160 3.90 17.25 -8.63
CA SER A 160 3.85 18.57 -7.97
C SER A 160 2.65 19.47 -8.31
N HIS A 161 1.52 18.96 -8.81
CA HIS A 161 0.33 19.81 -9.02
C HIS A 161 -0.42 20.06 -7.70
N ALA A 162 -1.18 21.16 -7.63
CA ALA A 162 -1.82 21.62 -6.39
C ALA A 162 -2.85 20.63 -5.81
N ASP A 163 -3.42 19.77 -6.64
CA ASP A 163 -4.30 18.69 -6.23
C ASP A 163 -3.57 17.44 -5.71
N ALA A 164 -2.25 17.36 -5.86
CA ALA A 164 -1.41 16.36 -5.24
C ALA A 164 -0.64 16.89 -4.00
N ILE A 165 -0.28 18.19 -3.98
CA ILE A 165 0.56 18.75 -2.90
C ILE A 165 -0.03 19.95 -2.15
N GLY A 166 -1.17 20.50 -2.57
CA GLY A 166 -1.65 21.79 -2.07
C GLY A 166 -2.12 21.80 -0.61
N GLY A 167 -2.27 20.64 0.02
CA GLY A 167 -2.60 20.47 1.43
C GLY A 167 -1.39 20.18 2.32
N MET A 168 -0.16 20.39 1.82
CA MET A 168 1.06 20.10 2.58
C MET A 168 1.13 20.87 3.91
N ASP A 169 0.59 22.09 3.96
CA ASP A 169 0.54 22.88 5.20
C ASP A 169 -0.41 22.27 6.25
N ASP A 170 -1.44 21.54 5.83
CA ASP A 170 -2.40 20.91 6.75
C ASP A 170 -1.74 19.79 7.58
N LEU A 171 -0.60 19.24 7.13
CA LEU A 171 0.20 18.28 7.91
C LEU A 171 0.76 18.88 9.22
N ARG A 172 0.73 20.21 9.35
CA ARG A 172 1.09 20.94 10.55
C ARG A 172 0.35 20.44 11.78
N ASP A 173 -0.93 20.09 11.65
CA ASP A 173 -1.71 19.59 12.78
C ASP A 173 -1.12 18.30 13.35
N TRP A 174 -0.59 17.43 12.47
CA TRP A 174 0.12 16.23 12.89
C TRP A 174 1.45 16.55 13.56
N THR A 175 2.29 17.38 12.93
CA THR A 175 3.63 17.63 13.44
C THR A 175 3.65 18.46 14.74
N ASN A 176 2.59 19.24 14.97
CA ASN A 176 2.47 20.04 16.19
C ASN A 176 1.80 19.28 17.34
N ASN A 177 0.85 18.38 17.03
CA ASN A 177 -0.06 17.82 18.06
C ASN A 177 -0.05 16.28 18.16
N VAL A 178 0.63 15.58 17.25
CA VAL A 178 0.51 14.11 17.13
C VAL A 178 1.84 13.40 17.09
N GLN A 179 2.78 13.89 16.29
CA GLN A 179 4.05 13.24 16.01
C GLN A 179 5.14 14.28 15.78
N PRO A 180 6.43 13.97 15.99
CA PRO A 180 7.49 14.97 15.90
C PRO A 180 7.79 15.43 14.47
N SER A 181 7.51 14.59 13.46
CA SER A 181 7.74 14.92 12.05
C SER A 181 6.97 13.98 11.12
N VAL A 182 6.86 14.35 9.85
CA VAL A 182 6.30 13.51 8.78
C VAL A 182 7.32 13.39 7.63
N PRO A 183 7.78 12.17 7.30
CA PRO A 183 8.61 11.92 6.12
C PRO A 183 7.83 12.10 4.82
N ILE A 184 8.38 12.85 3.87
CA ILE A 184 7.83 13.11 2.54
C ILE A 184 8.75 12.50 1.49
N TYR A 185 8.27 11.56 0.69
CA TYR A 185 9.00 10.93 -0.41
C TYR A 185 8.57 11.57 -1.72
N VAL A 186 9.51 12.19 -2.43
CA VAL A 186 9.19 13.00 -3.61
C VAL A 186 10.33 12.97 -4.64
N ALA A 187 9.98 12.92 -5.93
CA ALA A 187 10.99 12.94 -6.99
C ALA A 187 11.70 14.30 -7.04
N SER A 188 12.97 14.30 -7.44
CA SER A 188 13.80 15.52 -7.46
C SER A 188 13.15 16.67 -8.22
N ARG A 189 12.55 16.41 -9.39
CA ARG A 189 11.85 17.43 -10.19
C ARG A 189 10.71 18.08 -9.41
N ASP A 190 9.88 17.28 -8.75
CA ASP A 190 8.70 17.76 -8.03
C ASP A 190 9.11 18.51 -6.76
N PHE A 191 10.19 18.09 -6.10
CA PHE A 191 10.78 18.81 -4.99
C PHE A 191 11.27 20.22 -5.38
N GLU A 192 11.85 20.40 -6.58
CA GLU A 192 12.23 21.72 -7.09
C GLU A 192 11.03 22.67 -7.25
N VAL A 193 9.85 22.12 -7.57
CA VAL A 193 8.60 22.90 -7.62
C VAL A 193 8.13 23.23 -6.20
N MET A 194 8.18 22.26 -5.28
CA MET A 194 7.79 22.44 -3.89
C MET A 194 8.63 23.50 -3.17
N LYS A 195 9.93 23.59 -3.44
CA LYS A 195 10.79 24.68 -2.93
C LYS A 195 10.28 26.07 -3.28
N LYS A 196 9.50 26.22 -4.35
CA LYS A 196 8.94 27.50 -4.79
C LYS A 196 7.52 27.70 -4.23
N THR A 197 6.70 26.65 -4.24
CA THR A 197 5.27 26.75 -3.88
C THR A 197 5.01 26.60 -2.39
N HIS A 198 5.88 25.88 -1.68
CA HIS A 198 5.80 25.60 -0.24
C HIS A 198 7.13 25.98 0.44
N TYR A 199 7.76 27.06 -0.03
CA TYR A 199 9.12 27.46 0.36
C TYR A 199 9.34 27.46 1.87
N TYR A 200 8.37 27.93 2.67
CA TYR A 200 8.48 28.03 4.12
C TYR A 200 8.38 26.67 4.85
N LEU A 201 7.86 25.63 4.19
CA LEU A 201 7.85 24.25 4.70
C LEU A 201 9.18 23.53 4.40
N VAL A 202 9.91 23.98 3.38
CA VAL A 202 11.17 23.37 2.93
C VAL A 202 12.38 24.09 3.51
N ASP A 203 12.40 25.42 3.41
CA ASP A 203 13.44 26.28 3.96
C ASP A 203 12.90 27.06 5.15
N LYS A 204 13.30 26.61 6.34
CA LYS A 204 12.89 27.20 7.61
C LYS A 204 13.84 28.31 8.09
N SER A 205 14.87 28.68 7.32
CA SER A 205 15.86 29.69 7.73
C SER A 205 15.25 31.07 8.03
N SER A 206 14.10 31.37 7.41
CA SER A 206 13.37 32.63 7.59
C SER A 206 12.18 32.52 8.56
N VAL A 207 12.01 31.36 9.23
CA VAL A 207 10.91 31.14 10.17
C VAL A 207 11.25 31.76 11.52
N VAL A 208 10.33 32.58 12.03
CA VAL A 208 10.47 33.27 13.33
C VAL A 208 10.44 32.26 14.47
N GLU A 209 11.28 32.44 15.47
CA GLU A 209 11.30 31.63 16.69
C GLU A 209 9.90 31.60 17.35
N GLY A 210 9.40 30.39 17.64
CA GLY A 210 8.05 30.17 18.18
C GLY A 210 6.93 30.02 17.15
N ALA A 211 7.20 30.16 15.84
CA ALA A 211 6.22 29.88 14.81
C ALA A 211 5.98 28.36 14.66
N ALA A 212 4.72 27.94 14.74
CA ALA A 212 4.33 26.54 14.67
C ALA A 212 4.20 26.06 13.21
N VAL A 213 5.33 25.88 12.51
CA VAL A 213 5.43 25.42 11.11
C VAL A 213 5.63 23.90 11.06
N SER A 214 5.10 23.23 10.03
CA SER A 214 5.18 21.77 9.92
C SER A 214 6.61 21.24 9.94
N GLU A 215 6.83 20.14 10.66
CA GLU A 215 8.11 19.40 10.66
C GLU A 215 8.12 18.28 9.61
N LEU A 216 8.54 18.62 8.40
CA LEU A 216 8.53 17.71 7.25
C LEU A 216 9.95 17.29 6.87
N GLN A 217 10.16 16.00 6.66
CA GLN A 217 11.47 15.43 6.27
C GLN A 217 11.44 14.98 4.81
N PHE A 218 12.05 15.75 3.93
CA PHE A 218 12.04 15.46 2.49
C PHE A 218 13.09 14.42 2.10
N ASN A 219 12.62 13.30 1.55
CA ASN A 219 13.40 12.20 1.04
C ASN A 219 13.27 12.18 -0.49
N ILE A 220 14.38 12.43 -1.19
CA ILE A 220 14.39 12.45 -2.65
C ILE A 220 14.38 11.02 -3.18
N ILE A 221 13.33 10.67 -3.93
CA ILE A 221 13.22 9.37 -4.59
C ILE A 221 13.62 9.44 -6.07
N LYS A 222 14.00 8.28 -6.60
CA LYS A 222 14.24 8.04 -8.02
C LYS A 222 13.12 7.16 -8.58
N GLU A 223 13.25 6.76 -9.84
CA GLU A 223 12.38 5.74 -10.45
C GLU A 223 12.82 4.30 -10.11
N ASP A 224 13.70 4.13 -9.12
CA ASP A 224 14.11 2.85 -8.56
C ASP A 224 13.24 2.48 -7.34
N PRO A 225 13.02 1.17 -7.05
CA PRO A 225 12.33 0.73 -5.84
C PRO A 225 12.98 1.28 -4.56
N PHE A 226 12.14 1.58 -3.57
CA PHE A 226 12.57 2.06 -2.25
C PHE A 226 11.69 1.48 -1.14
N ILE A 227 12.17 1.52 0.10
CA ILE A 227 11.47 0.95 1.25
C ILE A 227 10.95 2.08 2.14
N VAL A 228 9.67 1.99 2.51
CA VAL A 228 9.03 2.87 3.50
C VAL A 228 8.40 1.99 4.58
N HIS A 229 8.92 2.05 5.81
CA HIS A 229 8.37 1.27 6.95
C HIS A 229 8.20 -0.23 6.61
N ASP A 230 9.24 -0.82 6.04
CA ASP A 230 9.34 -2.22 5.59
C ASP A 230 8.36 -2.61 4.46
N LEU A 231 7.76 -1.63 3.79
CA LEU A 231 6.99 -1.83 2.57
C LEU A 231 7.83 -1.38 1.38
N GLU A 232 8.08 -2.28 0.45
CA GLU A 232 8.68 -1.94 -0.84
C GLU A 232 7.66 -1.17 -1.69
N ILE A 233 8.08 0.00 -2.15
CA ILE A 233 7.36 0.86 -3.07
C ILE A 233 8.14 0.89 -4.38
N ILE A 234 7.48 0.50 -5.47
CA ILE A 234 8.04 0.51 -6.82
C ILE A 234 7.40 1.67 -7.58
N PRO A 235 8.14 2.74 -7.92
CA PRO A 235 7.64 3.79 -8.80
C PRO A 235 7.18 3.23 -10.16
N LEU A 236 6.07 3.76 -10.67
CA LEU A 236 5.50 3.41 -11.97
C LEU A 236 5.48 4.68 -12.82
N PRO A 237 6.51 4.93 -13.65
CA PRO A 237 6.57 6.15 -14.44
C PRO A 237 5.43 6.21 -15.46
N VAL A 238 4.75 7.35 -15.56
CA VAL A 238 3.65 7.57 -16.51
C VAL A 238 3.72 8.97 -17.11
N TRP A 239 3.12 9.16 -18.28
CA TRP A 239 2.97 10.49 -18.86
C TRP A 239 1.71 11.13 -18.31
N HIS A 240 1.80 12.37 -17.83
CA HIS A 240 0.67 13.19 -17.41
C HIS A 240 0.69 14.50 -18.23
N GLY A 241 0.45 14.35 -19.52
CA GLY A 241 0.62 15.40 -20.51
C GLY A 241 1.92 15.32 -21.31
N PRO A 242 1.98 16.01 -22.46
CA PRO A 242 3.19 16.04 -23.28
C PRO A 242 4.39 16.60 -22.50
N GLY A 243 5.43 15.80 -22.34
CA GLY A 243 6.68 16.22 -21.69
C GLY A 243 6.62 16.34 -20.16
N TYR A 244 5.54 15.88 -19.52
CA TYR A 244 5.41 15.85 -18.06
C TYR A 244 5.22 14.42 -17.56
N ARG A 245 6.15 13.95 -16.72
CA ARG A 245 6.24 12.54 -16.29
C ARG A 245 5.77 12.39 -14.83
N SER A 246 4.57 11.91 -14.57
CA SER A 246 4.13 11.65 -13.19
C SER A 246 4.60 10.27 -12.71
N LEU A 247 4.44 9.97 -11.42
CA LEU A 247 4.67 8.65 -10.86
C LEU A 247 3.35 8.06 -10.35
N GLY A 248 3.04 6.85 -10.79
CA GLY A 248 2.25 5.92 -9.99
C GLY A 248 3.15 5.12 -9.05
N PHE A 249 2.55 4.23 -8.26
CA PHE A 249 3.28 3.37 -7.33
C PHE A 249 2.68 1.97 -7.27
N ARG A 250 3.56 0.95 -7.25
CA ARG A 250 3.22 -0.42 -6.91
C ARG A 250 3.69 -0.75 -5.51
N PHE A 251 2.83 -1.47 -4.77
CA PHE A 251 3.12 -2.00 -3.45
C PHE A 251 2.40 -3.34 -3.29
N GLY A 252 3.16 -4.40 -3.03
CA GLY A 252 2.66 -5.77 -3.13
C GLY A 252 2.08 -6.06 -4.52
N SER A 253 0.85 -6.57 -4.55
CA SER A 253 0.08 -6.84 -5.78
C SER A 253 -0.84 -5.69 -6.22
N THR A 254 -0.73 -4.51 -5.59
CA THR A 254 -1.51 -3.31 -5.96
C THR A 254 -0.68 -2.36 -6.80
N CYS A 255 -1.29 -1.79 -7.85
CA CYS A 255 -0.72 -0.69 -8.63
C CYS A 255 -1.66 0.52 -8.56
N TYR A 256 -1.13 1.70 -8.27
CA TYR A 256 -1.87 2.97 -8.16
C TYR A 256 -1.31 4.00 -9.15
N ILE A 257 -2.14 4.45 -10.09
CA ILE A 257 -1.81 5.43 -11.14
C ILE A 257 -2.98 6.42 -11.23
N SER A 258 -2.87 7.59 -10.60
CA SER A 258 -3.98 8.56 -10.48
C SER A 258 -4.09 9.59 -11.60
N ASP A 259 -2.96 9.98 -12.18
CA ASP A 259 -2.87 11.08 -13.14
C ASP A 259 -2.02 10.63 -14.33
N ALA A 260 -2.67 10.19 -15.41
CA ALA A 260 -1.95 9.64 -16.57
C ALA A 260 -2.71 9.87 -17.88
N SER A 261 -2.00 10.42 -18.87
CA SER A 261 -2.41 10.46 -20.28
C SER A 261 -1.91 9.26 -21.08
N ASP A 262 -0.81 8.64 -20.66
CA ASP A 262 -0.21 7.47 -21.33
C ASP A 262 0.69 6.67 -20.38
N ILE A 263 0.78 5.35 -20.60
CA ILE A 263 1.69 4.45 -19.87
C ILE A 263 2.80 4.05 -20.83
N PRO A 264 4.06 4.46 -20.58
CA PRO A 264 5.17 4.17 -21.48
C PRO A 264 5.55 2.68 -21.41
N GLU A 265 6.18 2.16 -22.48
CA GLU A 265 6.46 0.73 -22.64
C GLU A 265 7.34 0.17 -21.51
N GLU A 266 8.24 0.99 -20.93
CA GLU A 266 9.07 0.58 -19.78
C GLU A 266 8.28 0.28 -18.50
N THR A 267 7.04 0.76 -18.38
CA THR A 267 6.24 0.61 -17.14
C THR A 267 5.43 -0.68 -17.13
N TYR A 268 5.05 -1.25 -18.28
CA TYR A 268 4.24 -2.47 -18.32
C TYR A 268 4.89 -3.70 -17.65
N PRO A 269 6.22 -3.93 -17.75
CA PRO A 269 6.86 -5.00 -16.99
C PRO A 269 6.61 -4.92 -15.47
N LEU A 270 6.46 -3.70 -14.93
CA LEU A 270 6.20 -3.46 -13.50
C LEU A 270 4.72 -3.66 -13.12
N LEU A 271 3.83 -3.82 -14.10
CA LEU A 271 2.39 -4.01 -13.90
C LEU A 271 1.95 -5.48 -13.97
N HIS A 272 2.88 -6.41 -14.17
CA HIS A 272 2.59 -7.86 -14.20
C HIS A 272 2.03 -8.38 -12.88
N ASP A 273 1.14 -9.37 -12.94
CA ASP A 273 0.51 -9.99 -11.77
C ASP A 273 -0.18 -8.99 -10.83
N CYS A 274 -0.71 -7.91 -11.39
CA CYS A 274 -1.49 -6.92 -10.65
C CYS A 274 -2.82 -7.53 -10.19
N GLU A 275 -3.06 -7.58 -8.89
CA GLU A 275 -4.35 -8.01 -8.35
C GLU A 275 -5.34 -6.85 -8.27
N LEU A 276 -4.87 -5.69 -7.84
CA LEU A 276 -5.67 -4.48 -7.73
C LEU A 276 -5.00 -3.35 -8.51
N LEU A 277 -5.64 -2.91 -9.60
CA LEU A 277 -5.25 -1.73 -10.33
C LEU A 277 -6.14 -0.56 -9.92
N ILE A 278 -5.54 0.54 -9.47
CA ILE A 278 -6.22 1.81 -9.26
C ILE A 278 -5.75 2.74 -10.37
N LEU A 279 -6.64 3.17 -11.26
CA LEU A 279 -6.28 3.84 -12.51
C LEU A 279 -7.08 5.12 -12.77
N ASP A 280 -6.43 6.14 -13.34
CA ASP A 280 -7.05 7.36 -13.83
C ASP A 280 -8.16 7.08 -14.86
N ALA A 281 -9.33 7.71 -14.66
CA ALA A 281 -10.38 7.82 -15.66
C ALA A 281 -11.19 9.09 -15.45
N LEU A 282 -10.74 10.19 -16.09
CA LEU A 282 -11.29 11.52 -15.90
C LEU A 282 -12.72 11.66 -16.44
N ARG A 283 -12.96 11.16 -17.66
CA ARG A 283 -14.16 11.44 -18.49
C ARG A 283 -14.81 10.16 -19.00
N PRO A 284 -16.14 10.12 -19.14
CA PRO A 284 -16.82 8.91 -19.61
C PRO A 284 -16.58 8.61 -21.09
N ASP A 285 -16.28 9.63 -21.91
CA ASP A 285 -16.39 9.55 -23.37
C ASP A 285 -15.05 9.62 -24.12
N ARG A 286 -14.06 10.36 -23.58
CA ARG A 286 -12.79 10.60 -24.28
C ARG A 286 -11.67 10.99 -23.32
N SER A 287 -10.43 10.74 -23.72
CA SER A 287 -9.24 11.25 -23.04
C SER A 287 -9.06 12.76 -23.22
N SER A 288 -8.34 13.38 -22.29
CA SER A 288 -7.79 14.72 -22.44
C SER A 288 -6.32 14.64 -22.84
N SER A 289 -5.65 15.79 -22.99
CA SER A 289 -4.21 15.82 -23.20
C SER A 289 -3.40 15.31 -22.01
N THR A 290 -4.00 15.27 -20.80
CA THR A 290 -3.29 14.97 -19.54
C THR A 290 -3.86 13.78 -18.78
N HIS A 291 -5.03 13.27 -19.17
CA HIS A 291 -5.72 12.19 -18.47
C HIS A 291 -6.38 11.20 -19.42
N PHE A 292 -6.46 9.94 -18.99
CA PHE A 292 -7.29 8.95 -19.64
C PHE A 292 -8.77 9.29 -19.51
N GLY A 293 -9.50 9.07 -20.61
CA GLY A 293 -10.93 8.85 -20.56
C GLY A 293 -11.22 7.38 -20.29
N LEU A 294 -12.41 7.08 -19.79
CA LEU A 294 -12.84 5.73 -19.45
C LEU A 294 -12.61 4.70 -20.59
N PRO A 295 -12.90 5.00 -21.88
CA PRO A 295 -12.63 4.04 -22.96
C PRO A 295 -11.15 3.67 -23.06
N ARG A 296 -10.24 4.66 -22.98
CA ARG A 296 -8.81 4.40 -23.03
C ARG A 296 -8.31 3.70 -21.77
N ALA A 297 -8.81 4.09 -20.60
CA ALA A 297 -8.47 3.43 -19.35
C ALA A 297 -8.88 1.94 -19.38
N LEU A 298 -10.03 1.61 -19.98
CA LEU A 298 -10.45 0.23 -20.19
C LEU A 298 -9.53 -0.54 -21.17
N ASP A 299 -8.99 0.12 -22.19
CA ASP A 299 -7.98 -0.50 -23.07
C ASP A 299 -6.70 -0.84 -22.30
N GLU A 300 -6.26 0.04 -21.39
CA GLU A 300 -5.14 -0.25 -20.50
C GLU A 300 -5.46 -1.42 -19.55
N VAL A 301 -6.67 -1.49 -19.00
CA VAL A 301 -7.11 -2.64 -18.20
C VAL A 301 -7.05 -3.93 -19.00
N ARG A 302 -7.47 -3.93 -20.28
CA ARG A 302 -7.37 -5.11 -21.16
C ARG A 302 -5.92 -5.51 -21.46
N LYS A 303 -5.01 -4.53 -21.54
CA LYS A 303 -3.57 -4.77 -21.76
C LYS A 303 -2.90 -5.33 -20.50
N ILE A 304 -3.17 -4.72 -19.33
CA ILE A 304 -2.56 -5.08 -18.03
C ILE A 304 -3.18 -6.36 -17.44
N LYS A 305 -4.47 -6.59 -17.67
CA LYS A 305 -5.26 -7.74 -17.15
C LYS A 305 -5.18 -7.91 -15.63
N PRO A 306 -5.48 -6.87 -14.82
CA PRO A 306 -5.52 -7.01 -13.38
C PRO A 306 -6.70 -7.89 -12.93
N LYS A 307 -6.65 -8.49 -11.73
CA LYS A 307 -7.80 -9.24 -11.19
C LYS A 307 -9.01 -8.34 -10.91
N ARG A 308 -8.77 -7.10 -10.49
CA ARG A 308 -9.78 -6.06 -10.24
C ARG A 308 -9.22 -4.68 -10.51
N THR A 309 -10.06 -3.79 -11.04
CA THR A 309 -9.72 -2.37 -11.25
C THR A 309 -10.69 -1.42 -10.56
N LEU A 310 -10.14 -0.38 -9.94
CA LEU A 310 -10.86 0.76 -9.38
C LEU A 310 -10.46 2.05 -10.09
N PHE A 311 -11.40 2.72 -10.74
CA PHE A 311 -11.11 3.99 -11.40
C PHE A 311 -11.14 5.16 -10.41
N THR A 312 -10.22 6.11 -10.56
CA THR A 312 -10.10 7.34 -9.76
C THR A 312 -9.96 8.58 -10.67
N GLY A 313 -9.86 9.78 -10.09
CA GLY A 313 -9.67 11.04 -10.85
C GLY A 313 -10.93 11.52 -11.59
N MET A 314 -12.12 11.07 -11.19
CA MET A 314 -13.32 11.17 -12.03
C MET A 314 -14.02 12.53 -11.93
N MET A 315 -14.37 13.13 -13.08
CA MET A 315 -15.06 14.43 -13.14
C MET A 315 -16.59 14.34 -12.98
N HIS A 316 -17.25 15.50 -12.92
CA HIS A 316 -18.70 15.65 -12.75
C HIS A 316 -19.57 15.23 -13.96
N LEU A 317 -18.97 14.62 -14.98
CA LEU A 317 -19.67 13.93 -16.07
C LEU A 317 -19.76 12.42 -15.80
N MET A 318 -19.05 11.93 -14.80
CA MET A 318 -18.97 10.54 -14.43
C MET A 318 -19.88 10.30 -13.22
N ASP A 319 -21.18 10.14 -13.46
CA ASP A 319 -22.14 9.80 -12.40
C ASP A 319 -21.83 8.40 -11.84
N HIS A 320 -21.64 8.29 -10.52
CA HIS A 320 -21.10 7.10 -9.89
C HIS A 320 -21.98 5.86 -10.13
N GLU A 321 -23.29 6.01 -9.92
CA GLU A 321 -24.24 4.90 -10.04
C GLU A 321 -24.44 4.51 -11.51
N VAL A 322 -24.71 5.48 -12.38
CA VAL A 322 -24.99 5.22 -13.81
C VAL A 322 -23.81 4.57 -14.52
N VAL A 323 -22.59 5.04 -14.25
CA VAL A 323 -21.40 4.48 -14.91
C VAL A 323 -21.09 3.09 -14.37
N ASN A 324 -21.23 2.85 -13.06
CA ASN A 324 -21.02 1.52 -12.49
C ASN A 324 -22.03 0.49 -12.99
N GLU A 325 -23.29 0.85 -13.24
CA GLU A 325 -24.26 -0.04 -13.91
C GLU A 325 -23.77 -0.52 -15.28
N GLY A 326 -23.09 0.35 -16.04
CA GLY A 326 -22.45 0.00 -17.30
C GLY A 326 -21.23 -0.91 -17.11
N LEU A 327 -20.36 -0.56 -16.17
CA LEU A 327 -19.11 -1.29 -15.89
C LEU A 327 -19.36 -2.71 -15.37
N LEU A 328 -20.39 -2.92 -14.55
CA LEU A 328 -20.75 -4.24 -14.03
C LEU A 328 -21.03 -5.27 -15.13
N LYS A 329 -21.56 -4.83 -16.28
CA LYS A 329 -21.82 -5.70 -17.43
C LYS A 329 -20.54 -6.28 -18.03
N LEU A 330 -19.42 -5.56 -17.93
CA LEU A 330 -18.13 -6.01 -18.47
C LEU A 330 -17.59 -7.26 -17.76
N LYS A 331 -18.00 -7.48 -16.50
CA LYS A 331 -17.66 -8.71 -15.78
C LYS A 331 -18.30 -9.94 -16.41
N GLU A 332 -19.55 -9.81 -16.84
CA GLU A 332 -20.30 -10.89 -17.48
C GLU A 332 -19.90 -11.07 -18.95
N THR A 333 -19.65 -9.97 -19.68
CA THR A 333 -19.39 -10.03 -21.13
C THR A 333 -17.92 -10.24 -21.50
N GLU A 334 -16.99 -9.69 -20.71
CA GLU A 334 -15.55 -9.70 -21.01
C GLU A 334 -14.72 -10.34 -19.88
N GLY A 335 -15.32 -10.69 -18.74
CA GLY A 335 -14.60 -11.18 -17.56
C GLY A 335 -13.80 -10.09 -16.83
N ILE A 336 -14.06 -8.81 -17.11
CA ILE A 336 -13.31 -7.67 -16.57
C ILE A 336 -14.03 -7.13 -15.34
N ASP A 337 -13.39 -7.22 -14.17
CA ASP A 337 -13.91 -6.65 -12.91
C ASP A 337 -13.42 -5.21 -12.73
N VAL A 338 -14.31 -4.26 -13.05
CA VAL A 338 -14.04 -2.82 -13.02
C VAL A 338 -15.17 -2.07 -12.30
N GLN A 339 -14.82 -1.06 -11.53
CA GLN A 339 -15.77 -0.12 -10.94
C GLN A 339 -15.13 1.25 -10.69
N LEU A 340 -15.95 2.29 -10.57
CA LEU A 340 -15.54 3.58 -10.05
C LEU A 340 -15.30 3.50 -8.53
N SER A 341 -14.23 4.13 -8.04
CA SER A 341 -14.00 4.34 -6.61
C SER A 341 -14.89 5.47 -6.05
N TYR A 342 -14.90 5.61 -4.72
CA TYR A 342 -15.53 6.73 -4.03
C TYR A 342 -14.77 7.07 -2.75
N ASP A 343 -14.87 8.33 -2.30
CA ASP A 343 -14.21 8.79 -1.09
C ASP A 343 -14.68 7.97 0.14
N GLY A 344 -13.74 7.43 0.91
CA GLY A 344 -13.99 6.54 2.05
C GLY A 344 -14.18 5.06 1.68
N LEU A 345 -14.01 4.68 0.40
CA LEU A 345 -13.93 3.27 0.03
C LEU A 345 -12.73 2.63 0.76
N ARG A 346 -12.97 1.49 1.43
CA ARG A 346 -11.94 0.64 2.04
C ARG A 346 -11.80 -0.62 1.21
N VAL A 347 -10.57 -1.02 0.91
CA VAL A 347 -10.26 -2.23 0.14
C VAL A 347 -9.24 -3.05 0.92
N PRO A 348 -9.60 -4.25 1.40
CA PRO A 348 -8.64 -5.12 2.05
C PRO A 348 -7.56 -5.55 1.03
N VAL A 349 -6.31 -5.55 1.46
CA VAL A 349 -5.17 -5.95 0.65
C VAL A 349 -4.18 -6.81 1.45
N SER A 350 -3.54 -7.73 0.76
CA SER A 350 -2.48 -8.57 1.34
C SER A 350 -1.13 -7.87 1.17
N LEU A 351 -0.71 -7.14 2.20
CA LEU A 351 0.61 -6.47 2.27
C LEU A 351 1.57 -7.14 3.26
N ASN A 352 1.24 -8.37 3.66
CA ASN A 352 2.09 -9.18 4.52
C ASN A 352 3.22 -9.81 3.70
N LEU A 353 4.36 -10.05 4.37
CA LEU A 353 5.58 -10.68 3.84
C LEU A 353 5.33 -12.00 3.07
N HIS A 354 4.15 -12.61 3.18
CA HIS A 354 3.76 -13.81 2.44
C HIS A 354 3.78 -13.62 0.92
N ASN A 355 3.60 -12.40 0.40
CA ASN A 355 3.68 -12.15 -1.04
C ASN A 355 5.14 -12.09 -1.57
N LEU A 356 6.15 -12.23 -0.70
CA LEU A 356 7.54 -12.43 -1.11
C LEU A 356 7.89 -13.89 -1.36
N ILE A 357 6.96 -14.83 -1.21
CA ILE A 357 7.19 -16.26 -1.42
C ILE A 357 6.48 -16.65 -2.71
N PRO A 358 7.19 -16.78 -3.84
CA PRO A 358 6.63 -17.38 -5.03
C PRO A 358 6.04 -18.74 -4.68
N GLU A 359 4.87 -19.10 -5.23
CA GLU A 359 4.37 -20.49 -5.14
C GLU A 359 5.39 -21.49 -5.72
N LYS A 360 6.33 -21.02 -6.55
CA LYS A 360 7.40 -21.80 -7.17
C LYS A 360 8.69 -20.99 -7.37
N LEU A 361 9.81 -21.51 -6.84
CA LEU A 361 11.14 -20.95 -7.08
C LEU A 361 11.74 -21.47 -8.40
N SER A 362 12.50 -20.60 -9.06
CA SER A 362 13.25 -20.83 -10.30
C SER A 362 14.60 -20.12 -10.22
N ASP A 363 15.54 -20.47 -11.11
CA ASP A 363 16.89 -19.87 -11.09
C ASP A 363 16.87 -18.35 -11.27
N ASN A 364 15.84 -17.81 -11.95
CA ASN A 364 15.69 -16.37 -12.18
C ASN A 364 15.15 -15.61 -10.96
N ASN A 365 14.32 -16.23 -10.13
CA ASN A 365 13.72 -15.57 -8.96
C ASN A 365 14.38 -15.95 -7.63
N TYR A 366 15.20 -17.00 -7.61
CA TYR A 366 15.88 -17.48 -6.42
C TYR A 366 16.85 -16.45 -5.81
N PRO A 367 17.70 -15.72 -6.57
CA PRO A 367 18.62 -14.76 -5.97
C PRO A 367 17.90 -13.62 -5.22
N ALA A 368 16.84 -13.07 -5.82
CA ALA A 368 16.03 -12.03 -5.20
C ALA A 368 15.25 -12.57 -3.98
N TRP A 369 14.65 -13.75 -4.11
CA TRP A 369 13.97 -14.42 -3.00
C TRP A 369 14.93 -14.70 -1.83
N ALA A 370 16.12 -15.25 -2.11
CA ALA A 370 17.11 -15.60 -1.09
C ALA A 370 17.65 -14.35 -0.37
N LEU A 371 17.86 -13.24 -1.10
CA LEU A 371 18.23 -11.96 -0.52
C LEU A 371 17.13 -11.42 0.40
N ASN A 372 15.87 -11.47 -0.05
CA ASN A 372 14.73 -11.02 0.74
C ASN A 372 14.53 -11.85 2.02
N VAL A 373 14.65 -13.18 1.92
CA VAL A 373 14.57 -14.08 3.08
C VAL A 373 15.72 -13.81 4.05
N ARG A 374 16.96 -13.72 3.57
CA ARG A 374 18.13 -13.41 4.43
C ARG A 374 17.99 -12.06 5.11
N THR A 375 17.50 -11.05 4.39
CA THR A 375 17.30 -9.70 4.94
C THR A 375 16.21 -9.70 6.01
N ALA A 376 15.11 -10.41 5.78
CA ALA A 376 14.06 -10.58 6.78
C ALA A 376 14.57 -11.31 8.04
N LEU A 377 15.33 -12.40 7.87
CA LEU A 377 15.91 -13.14 9.00
C LEU A 377 16.92 -12.28 9.78
N ALA A 378 17.77 -11.50 9.09
CA ALA A 378 18.70 -10.58 9.72
C ALA A 378 17.99 -9.45 10.47
N ALA A 379 16.96 -8.84 9.87
CA ALA A 379 16.18 -7.77 10.50
C ALA A 379 15.46 -8.22 11.78
N ASN A 380 15.13 -9.52 11.89
CA ASN A 380 14.53 -10.11 13.08
C ASN A 380 15.56 -10.75 14.03
N LEU A 381 16.87 -10.55 13.80
CA LEU A 381 17.96 -11.11 14.61
C LEU A 381 17.94 -12.65 14.67
N LEU A 382 17.40 -13.30 13.65
CA LEU A 382 17.28 -14.76 13.57
C LEU A 382 18.47 -15.41 12.85
N LEU A 383 19.28 -14.63 12.14
CA LEU A 383 20.34 -15.17 11.27
C LEU A 383 21.40 -15.97 12.04
N GLY A 384 21.82 -15.48 13.21
CA GLY A 384 22.83 -16.14 14.06
C GLY A 384 22.40 -17.51 14.56
N TRP A 385 21.12 -17.68 14.87
CA TRP A 385 20.55 -18.98 15.26
C TRP A 385 20.46 -19.96 14.09
N ILE A 386 20.40 -19.44 12.87
CA ILE A 386 20.23 -20.22 11.63
C ILE A 386 21.58 -20.66 11.07
N ASP A 387 22.59 -19.78 11.08
CA ASP A 387 23.95 -20.11 10.62
C ASP A 387 24.82 -20.77 11.70
N GLY A 388 24.31 -20.86 12.92
CA GLY A 388 24.96 -21.51 14.06
C GLY A 388 25.99 -20.62 14.76
N ALA A 389 26.08 -19.33 14.42
CA ALA A 389 26.90 -18.37 15.15
C ALA A 389 26.36 -18.11 16.57
N GLU A 390 25.04 -18.14 16.75
CA GLU A 390 24.36 -18.08 18.05
C GLU A 390 23.92 -19.49 18.45
N LYS A 391 24.36 -19.92 19.64
CA LYS A 391 24.05 -21.26 20.15
C LYS A 391 22.73 -21.23 20.91
N PRO A 392 21.82 -22.21 20.69
CA PRO A 392 20.59 -22.38 21.49
C PRO A 392 20.92 -22.31 22.98
N PRO A 393 20.05 -21.71 23.82
CA PRO A 393 20.19 -21.81 25.27
C PRO A 393 20.32 -23.28 25.67
N PRO A 394 21.09 -23.63 26.72
CA PRO A 394 21.21 -25.02 27.14
C PRO A 394 19.86 -25.53 27.66
N GLU A 395 19.59 -26.84 27.49
CA GLU A 395 18.35 -27.51 27.94
C GLU A 395 18.03 -27.30 29.42
N THR A 396 19.09 -27.14 30.21
CA THR A 396 19.01 -26.89 31.64
C THR A 396 19.86 -25.68 32.00
N ALA A 397 19.37 -24.85 32.92
CA ALA A 397 20.09 -23.72 33.48
C ALA A 397 20.25 -23.90 35.00
N GLU A 398 21.40 -23.49 35.54
CA GLU A 398 21.64 -23.52 36.97
C GLU A 398 20.95 -22.33 37.64
N LYS A 399 20.12 -22.61 38.65
CA LYS A 399 19.49 -21.60 39.49
C LYS A 399 19.62 -22.02 40.94
N ASP A 400 20.26 -21.17 41.75
CA ASP A 400 20.51 -21.41 43.18
C ASP A 400 21.21 -22.74 43.48
N GLY A 401 22.17 -23.14 42.63
CA GLY A 401 22.95 -24.38 42.79
C GLY A 401 22.23 -25.66 42.37
N VAL A 402 21.03 -25.55 41.78
CA VAL A 402 20.24 -26.67 41.26
C VAL A 402 20.06 -26.51 39.75
N MET A 403 20.34 -27.58 39.00
CA MET A 403 20.06 -27.64 37.56
C MET A 403 18.55 -27.79 37.33
N LEU A 404 17.94 -26.79 36.70
CA LEU A 404 16.51 -26.79 36.37
C LEU A 404 16.32 -26.71 34.85
N PRO A 405 15.19 -27.18 34.30
CA PRO A 405 14.85 -26.94 32.89
C PRO A 405 14.93 -25.46 32.56
N ASN A 406 15.63 -25.13 31.48
CA ASN A 406 15.78 -23.75 31.06
C ASN A 406 14.49 -23.29 30.36
N PRO A 407 13.75 -22.29 30.88
CA PRO A 407 12.54 -21.79 30.24
C PRO A 407 12.81 -21.15 28.86
N ASP A 408 14.05 -20.75 28.59
CA ASP A 408 14.47 -20.19 27.30
C ASP A 408 14.89 -21.28 26.29
N TYR A 409 15.01 -22.56 26.73
CA TYR A 409 15.27 -23.68 25.83
C TYR A 409 13.98 -24.23 25.24
N LEU A 410 13.87 -24.16 23.93
CA LEU A 410 12.80 -24.80 23.17
C LEU A 410 13.38 -25.88 22.25
N PRO A 411 12.85 -27.12 22.28
CA PRO A 411 13.33 -28.19 21.41
C PRO A 411 12.94 -27.94 19.95
N TRP A 412 13.92 -27.99 19.07
CA TRP A 412 13.72 -27.91 17.62
C TRP A 412 13.42 -29.31 17.10
N MET A 413 12.19 -29.55 16.66
CA MET A 413 11.85 -30.81 15.99
C MET A 413 12.00 -30.65 14.48
N ILE A 414 12.91 -31.43 13.89
CA ILE A 414 12.91 -31.67 12.45
C ILE A 414 11.70 -32.55 12.18
N VAL A 415 10.66 -31.98 11.55
CA VAL A 415 9.50 -32.75 11.11
C VAL A 415 9.80 -33.26 9.71
N ASP A 416 10.41 -34.43 9.63
CA ASP A 416 10.58 -35.15 8.37
C ASP A 416 10.07 -36.58 8.52
N THR A 417 8.98 -36.88 7.81
CA THR A 417 8.60 -38.22 7.33
C THR A 417 7.82 -38.08 6.04
#